data_AF-A0A6N4TEH9-F1
#
_entry.id   AF-A0A6N4TEH9-F1
#
_cell.length_a   1.000
_cell.length_b   1.000
_cell.length_c   1.000
_cell.angle_alpha   90.00
_cell.angle_beta   90.00
_cell.angle_gamma   90.00
#
_symmetry.space_group_name_H-M   'P 1'
#
loop_
_entity.id
_entity.type
_entity.pdbx_description
1 polymer ?
#
loop_
_entity_poly.entity_id
_entity_poly.type
_entity_poly.pdbx_seq_one_letter_code
_entity_poly.pdbx_strand_id
1 'polypeptide(L)' 'MLSIRKNQMTIAQYDKICLVTNTMVVLEVHGKTVKIQGEDLQVSALEKEEVALKGLFQSITFHE' A
#
# COMPACT_ATOMS: atom_id res chain seq x y z
N MET A 1 -5.60 -13.82 2.50
CA MET A 1 -5.60 -14.35 3.88
C MET A 1 -5.60 -13.17 4.83
N LEU A 2 -6.67 -12.96 5.61
CA LEU A 2 -6.75 -11.87 6.58
C LEU A 2 -6.22 -12.36 7.93
N SER A 3 -5.13 -11.78 8.42
CA SER A 3 -4.64 -12.01 9.78
C SER A 3 -4.72 -10.71 10.54
N ILE A 4 -5.40 -10.74 11.69
CA ILE A 4 -5.67 -9.56 12.52
C ILE A 4 -4.37 -8.87 12.97
N ARG A 5 -3.24 -9.59 12.97
CA ARG A 5 -1.91 -9.04 13.34
C ARG A 5 -1.05 -8.60 12.16
N LYS A 6 -1.18 -9.23 11.00
CA LYS A 6 -0.40 -8.90 9.79
C LYS A 6 -1.26 -9.17 8.56
N ASN A 7 -1.82 -8.12 8.01
CA ASN A 7 -2.59 -8.16 6.78
C ASN A 7 -1.66 -8.10 5.57
N GLN A 8 -2.13 -8.66 4.47
CA GLN A 8 -1.50 -8.47 3.16
C GLN A 8 -2.54 -7.85 2.24
N MET A 9 -2.13 -6.81 1.53
CA MET A 9 -2.92 -6.11 0.53
C MET A 9 -2.17 -6.13 -0.78
N THR A 10 -2.87 -6.40 -1.86
CA THR A 10 -2.35 -6.26 -3.21
C THR A 10 -3.03 -5.06 -3.85
N ILE A 11 -2.24 -4.21 -4.50
CA ILE A 11 -2.71 -3.05 -5.26
C ILE A 11 -2.27 -3.25 -6.69
N ALA A 12 -3.23 -3.44 -7.58
CA ALA A 12 -3.02 -3.58 -9.01
C ALA A 12 -3.15 -2.22 -9.70
N GLN A 13 -2.54 -2.12 -10.89
CA GLN A 13 -2.53 -0.94 -11.75
C GLN A 13 -2.04 0.33 -11.04
N TYR A 14 -1.03 0.19 -10.17
CA TYR A 14 -0.35 1.36 -9.62
C TYR A 14 0.57 1.96 -10.68
N ASP A 15 0.62 3.29 -10.75
CA ASP A 15 1.48 4.03 -11.68
C ASP A 15 2.89 4.13 -11.11
N LYS A 16 3.00 4.53 -9.84
CA LYS A 16 4.28 4.65 -9.12
C LYS A 16 4.10 4.64 -7.61
N ILE A 17 5.17 4.29 -6.90
CA ILE A 17 5.27 4.43 -5.45
C ILE A 17 5.96 5.75 -5.14
N CYS A 18 5.29 6.62 -4.37
CA CYS A 18 5.79 7.94 -4.01
C CYS A 18 6.55 7.93 -2.68
N LEU A 19 6.09 7.13 -1.72
CA LEU A 19 6.70 7.04 -0.38
C LEU A 19 6.44 5.67 0.24
N VAL A 20 7.45 5.11 0.91
CA VAL A 20 7.31 3.93 1.76
C VAL A 20 8.02 4.18 3.08
N THR A 21 7.29 4.10 4.18
CA THR A 21 7.81 4.04 5.54
C THR A 21 7.16 2.87 6.27
N ASN A 22 7.63 2.56 7.48
CA ASN A 22 7.02 1.54 8.32
C ASN A 22 5.61 1.91 8.82
N THR A 23 5.16 3.15 8.64
CA THR A 23 3.84 3.62 9.11
C THR A 23 2.97 4.21 8.00
N MET A 24 3.53 4.41 6.81
CA MET A 24 2.84 5.06 5.71
C MET A 24 3.35 4.59 4.35
N VAL A 25 2.43 4.31 3.44
CA VAL A 25 2.72 4.08 2.03
C VAL A 25 1.90 5.07 1.20
N VAL A 26 2.54 5.74 0.25
CA VAL A 26 1.89 6.63 -0.71
C VAL A 26 2.22 6.14 -2.11
N LEU A 27 1.19 5.97 -2.92
CA LEU A 27 1.27 5.48 -4.29
C LEU A 27 0.27 6.21 -5.18
N GLU A 28 0.58 6.31 -6.46
CA GLU A 28 -0.30 6.85 -7.48
C GLU A 28 -0.95 5.69 -8.23
N VAL A 29 -2.26 5.76 -8.40
CA VAL A 29 -3.08 4.74 -9.08
C VAL A 29 -4.07 5.45 -9.99
N HIS A 30 -3.95 5.27 -11.30
CA HIS A 30 -4.74 5.96 -12.32
C HIS A 30 -4.73 7.49 -12.14
N GLY A 31 -3.56 8.06 -11.82
CA GLY A 31 -3.39 9.49 -11.57
C GLY A 31 -3.93 9.99 -10.23
N LYS A 32 -4.50 9.11 -9.39
CA LYS A 32 -4.99 9.45 -8.05
C LYS A 32 -3.97 9.08 -6.99
N THR A 33 -3.81 9.94 -5.99
CA THR A 33 -2.93 9.64 -4.86
C THR A 33 -3.65 8.76 -3.85
N VAL A 34 -3.13 7.56 -3.61
CA VAL A 34 -3.59 6.66 -2.55
C VAL A 34 -2.61 6.70 -1.39
N LYS A 35 -3.13 7.00 -0.20
CA LYS A 35 -2.38 7.01 1.05
C LYS A 35 -2.85 5.89 1.95
N ILE A 36 -1.92 5.05 2.39
CA ILE A 36 -2.16 3.92 3.28
C ILE A 36 -1.39 4.17 4.57
N GLN A 37 -2.08 4.19 5.70
CA GLN A 37 -1.47 4.35 7.01
C GLN A 37 -1.58 3.05 7.82
N GLY A 38 -0.61 2.80 8.69
CA GLY A 38 -0.56 1.58 9.46
C GLY A 38 0.66 1.46 10.35
N GLU A 39 0.94 0.23 10.76
CA GLU A 39 2.12 -0.17 11.53
C GLU A 39 2.82 -1.35 10.84
N ASP A 40 4.14 -1.41 10.96
CA ASP A 40 5.00 -2.41 10.30
C ASP A 40 4.70 -2.59 8.81
N LEU A 41 4.40 -1.49 8.11
CA LEU A 41 4.14 -1.50 6.68
C LEU A 41 5.43 -1.80 5.90
N GLN A 42 5.35 -2.78 4.99
CA GLN A 42 6.45 -3.22 4.14
C GLN A 42 5.94 -3.57 2.76
N VAL A 43 6.73 -3.27 1.73
CA VAL A 43 6.51 -3.80 0.38
C VAL A 43 7.06 -5.24 0.36
N SER A 44 6.19 -6.22 0.09
CA SER A 44 6.55 -7.63 0.07
C SER A 44 6.84 -8.17 -1.34
N ALA A 45 6.26 -7.58 -2.39
CA ALA A 45 6.53 -7.92 -3.78
C ALA A 45 6.20 -6.73 -4.69
N LEU A 46 6.94 -6.62 -5.80
CA LEU A 46 6.75 -5.60 -6.83
C LEU A 46 6.76 -6.26 -8.21
N GLU A 47 5.65 -6.19 -8.91
CA GLU A 47 5.55 -6.50 -10.34
C GLU A 47 5.28 -5.21 -11.14
N LYS A 48 5.29 -5.33 -12.47
CA LYS A 48 5.28 -4.18 -13.38
C LYS A 48 4.12 -3.22 -13.13
N GLU A 49 2.99 -3.72 -12.63
CA GLU A 49 1.78 -2.94 -12.32
C GLU A 49 1.10 -3.43 -11.03
N GLU A 50 1.75 -4.28 -10.24
CA GLU A 50 1.19 -4.79 -8.99
C GLU A 50 2.17 -4.59 -7.84
N VAL A 51 1.67 -4.12 -6.70
CA VAL A 51 2.45 -4.04 -5.46
C VAL A 51 1.72 -4.78 -4.34
N ALA A 52 2.46 -5.66 -3.66
CA ALA A 52 2.00 -6.31 -2.45
C ALA A 52 2.56 -5.59 -1.22
N LEU A 53 1.67 -5.19 -0.33
CA LEU A 53 1.97 -4.59 0.96
C LEU A 53 1.64 -5.57 2.09
N LYS A 54 2.45 -5.54 3.13
CA LYS A 54 2.24 -6.33 4.36
C LYS A 54 2.36 -5.42 5.57
N GLY A 55 1.50 -5.63 6.57
CA GLY A 55 1.53 -4.89 7.82
C GLY A 55 0.16 -4.82 8.49
N LEU A 56 0.00 -3.93 9.47
CA LEU A 56 -1.29 -3.63 10.08
C LEU A 56 -1.85 -2.36 9.43
N PHE A 57 -2.83 -2.50 8.54
CA PHE A 57 -3.48 -1.37 7.89
C PHE A 57 -4.49 -0.70 8.83
N GLN A 58 -4.39 0.62 9.01
CA GLN A 58 -5.29 1.41 9.83
C GLN A 58 -6.26 2.23 8.97
N SER A 59 -5.78 2.84 7.89
CA SER A 59 -6.62 3.64 7.00
C SER A 59 -6.08 3.64 5.57
N ILE A 60 -7.01 3.85 4.63
CA ILE A 60 -6.71 4.05 3.21
C ILE A 60 -7.51 5.28 2.77
N THR A 61 -6.84 6.25 2.17
CA THR A 61 -7.44 7.50 1.69
C THR A 61 -7.07 7.72 0.23
N PHE A 62 -8.05 8.16 -0.55
CA PHE A 62 -7.90 8.46 -1.97
C PHE A 62 -8.03 9.98 -2.14
N HIS A 63 -7.04 10.60 -2.76
CA HIS A 63 -7.04 12.02 -3.12
C HIS A 63 -7.12 12.15 -4.64
N GLU A 64 -7.90 13.13 -5.11
CA GLU A 64 -7.95 13.54 -6.52
C GLU A 64 -6.65 14.20 -6.97
#